data_AF-A0A3Q3KPW9-F1
#
_entry.id   AF-A0A3Q3KPW9-F1
#
_cell.length_a   1.000
_cell.length_b   1.000
_cell.length_c   1.000
_cell.angle_alpha   90.00
_cell.angle_beta   90.00
_cell.angle_gamma   90.00
#
_symmetry.space_group_name_H-M   'P 1'
#
loop_
_entity.id
_entity.type
_entity.pdbx_description
1 polymer ?
#
loop_
_entity_poly.entity_id
_entity_poly.type
_entity_poly.pdbx_seq_one_letter_code
_entity_poly.pdbx_strand_id
1 'polypeptide(L)'
;MRREEEKVWRCWSMSPMRRMERKGSTPTRSTTCRVKCQVLSVFLLRKVLWRFMRRPGTHTLTAVPCLQNTYMKDKFMIKIETWHKPDMGDQDNVHGIDKRSWEATEIVDIDIADRSCISQKDYKPELDPAIFKSQKTGRGPLGPGWKKELANNPNCPHMCAYKLVTLEFKWMGLQSKMENYIHKMEKRIFTHFHRELFCWIDKWVDLSMDDIRRMEEETKKELDEMRKNDDVKGMSADDN
;
A
#
# COMPACT_ATOMS: atom_id res chain seq x y z
N MET A 1 -16.17 23.19 16.21
CA MET A 1 -14.78 23.03 15.73
C MET A 1 -13.82 22.39 16.74
N ARG A 2 -13.94 22.60 18.07
CA ARG A 2 -13.10 21.93 19.10
C ARG A 2 -13.74 20.73 19.82
N ARG A 3 -15.02 20.41 19.53
CA ARG A 3 -15.81 19.32 20.14
C ARG A 3 -16.01 18.09 19.23
N GLU A 4 -15.61 18.18 17.97
CA GLU A 4 -15.78 17.11 16.98
C GLU A 4 -14.54 16.20 16.91
N GLU A 5 -13.36 16.74 17.24
CA GLU A 5 -12.14 15.93 17.39
C GLU A 5 -12.26 14.93 18.56
N GLU A 6 -13.00 15.27 19.63
CA GLU A 6 -13.22 14.37 20.79
C GLU A 6 -14.04 13.11 20.47
N LYS A 7 -14.84 13.10 19.40
CA LYS A 7 -15.74 11.96 19.10
C LYS A 7 -15.04 10.81 18.38
N VAL A 8 -14.02 11.10 17.56
CA VAL A 8 -13.21 10.05 16.92
C VAL A 8 -12.39 9.26 17.96
N TRP A 9 -12.04 9.88 19.09
CA TRP A 9 -11.25 9.25 20.15
C TRP A 9 -12.05 8.41 21.15
N ARG A 10 -13.40 8.42 21.13
CA ARG A 10 -14.21 7.59 22.05
C ARG A 10 -14.15 6.08 21.77
N CYS A 11 -13.57 5.67 20.65
CA CYS A 11 -13.35 4.24 20.36
C CYS A 11 -12.04 3.69 20.95
N TRP A 12 -11.21 4.55 21.59
CA TRP A 12 -9.92 4.18 22.18
C TRP A 12 -9.82 4.62 23.64
N SER A 13 -10.66 4.06 24.52
CA SER A 13 -10.46 4.19 25.96
C SER A 13 -9.44 3.16 26.46
N MET A 14 -8.15 3.51 26.46
CA MET A 14 -7.16 2.79 27.27
C MET A 14 -7.08 3.45 28.65
N SER A 15 -7.31 2.66 29.70
CA SER A 15 -7.21 3.09 31.11
C SER A 15 -5.87 3.78 31.43
N PRO A 16 -5.81 4.68 32.42
CA PRO A 16 -4.60 5.46 32.70
C PRO A 16 -3.51 4.56 33.28
N MET A 17 -2.43 4.33 32.52
CA MET A 17 -1.27 3.56 32.97
C MET A 17 -0.17 4.47 33.51
N ARG A 18 0.29 4.16 34.73
CA ARG A 18 1.24 4.96 35.51
C ARG A 18 2.58 5.15 34.79
N ARG A 19 3.14 6.36 34.98
CA ARG A 19 4.46 6.81 34.51
C ARG A 19 5.57 5.88 35.00
N MET A 20 6.30 5.25 34.08
CA MET A 20 7.57 4.55 34.36
C MET A 20 8.72 5.14 33.54
N GLU A 21 9.90 5.14 34.16
CA GLU A 21 11.12 5.85 33.73
C GLU A 21 11.82 5.26 32.49
N ARG A 22 12.60 6.12 31.83
CA ARG A 22 13.28 5.89 30.55
C ARG A 22 14.40 4.85 30.67
N LYS A 23 14.39 3.84 29.79
CA LYS A 23 15.59 3.09 29.35
C LYS A 23 15.63 3.06 27.81
N GLY A 24 16.83 2.88 27.26
CA GLY A 24 17.28 3.31 25.92
C GLY A 24 16.40 2.94 24.71
N SER A 25 16.53 3.77 23.67
CA SER A 25 15.79 3.67 22.40
C SER A 25 16.14 2.42 21.59
N THR A 26 15.16 1.56 21.38
CA THR A 26 15.19 0.42 20.45
C THR A 26 15.29 0.91 18.99
N PRO A 27 15.95 0.17 18.08
CA PRO A 27 16.06 0.57 16.67
C PRO A 27 14.69 0.59 15.95
N THR A 28 14.50 1.54 15.05
CA THR A 28 13.34 1.65 14.13
C THR A 28 13.27 0.44 13.20
N ARG A 29 12.08 -0.14 13.01
CA ARG A 29 11.87 -1.29 12.12
C ARG A 29 11.35 -0.86 10.75
N SER A 30 11.90 -1.46 9.71
CA SER A 30 11.52 -1.23 8.32
C SER A 30 11.18 -2.54 7.62
N THR A 31 10.21 -2.52 6.71
CA THR A 31 9.84 -3.65 5.86
C THR A 31 9.75 -3.18 4.42
N THR A 32 10.42 -3.88 3.51
CA THR A 32 10.29 -3.65 2.07
C THR A 32 9.33 -4.67 1.47
N CYS A 33 8.18 -4.19 1.01
CA CYS A 33 7.23 -5.00 0.26
C CYS A 33 7.55 -4.90 -1.24
N ARG A 34 7.85 -6.03 -1.88
CA ARG A 34 7.99 -6.14 -3.33
C ARG A 34 6.68 -6.65 -3.90
N VAL A 35 5.97 -5.79 -4.62
CA VAL A 35 4.75 -6.18 -5.33
C VAL A 35 5.08 -6.32 -6.80
N LYS A 36 5.09 -7.55 -7.30
CA LYS A 36 5.22 -7.82 -8.73
C LYS A 36 3.85 -7.64 -9.36
N CYS A 37 3.77 -6.86 -10.43
CA CYS A 37 2.49 -6.59 -11.05
C CYS A 37 2.64 -6.56 -12.59
N GLN A 38 1.72 -7.23 -13.28
CA GLN A 38 1.56 -7.07 -14.74
C GLN A 38 1.02 -5.70 -15.12
N VAL A 39 0.66 -4.87 -14.15
CA VAL A 39 0.08 -3.54 -14.39
C VAL A 39 0.81 -2.46 -13.61
N LEU A 40 1.08 -1.37 -14.33
CA LEU A 40 1.35 -0.06 -13.77
C LEU A 40 0.01 0.51 -13.27
N SER A 41 -0.13 0.73 -11.96
CA SER A 41 -1.34 1.30 -11.35
C SER A 41 -1.71 2.65 -11.95
N VAL A 42 -2.79 2.78 -12.73
CA VAL A 42 -3.09 4.06 -13.42
C VAL A 42 -3.45 5.23 -12.49
N PHE A 43 -4.03 4.97 -11.30
CA PHE A 43 -4.29 6.02 -10.32
C PHE A 43 -3.03 6.54 -9.62
N LEU A 44 -2.12 5.62 -9.23
CA LEU A 44 -0.84 6.02 -8.66
C LEU A 44 0.13 6.50 -9.74
N LEU A 45 0.02 5.97 -10.96
CA LEU A 45 0.79 6.42 -12.11
C LEU A 45 0.44 7.84 -12.41
N ARG A 46 -0.81 8.28 -12.56
CA ARG A 46 -1.02 9.56 -13.27
C ARG A 46 -0.63 10.83 -12.51
N LYS A 47 -0.69 10.84 -11.17
CA LYS A 47 -0.02 11.90 -10.36
C LYS A 47 1.50 11.82 -10.43
N VAL A 48 2.05 10.60 -10.47
CA VAL A 48 3.47 10.30 -10.71
C VAL A 48 3.89 10.60 -12.17
N LEU A 49 2.98 10.42 -13.12
CA LEU A 49 3.16 10.43 -14.57
C LEU A 49 3.11 11.88 -15.06
N TRP A 50 2.33 12.74 -14.40
CA TRP A 50 2.42 14.18 -14.61
C TRP A 50 3.79 14.73 -14.20
N ARG A 51 4.43 14.16 -13.17
CA ARG A 51 5.82 14.45 -12.82
C ARG A 51 6.81 13.76 -13.78
N PHE A 52 6.43 12.61 -14.35
CA PHE A 52 7.17 11.81 -15.34
C PHE A 52 7.25 12.45 -16.73
N MET A 53 6.18 13.10 -17.21
CA MET A 53 6.11 13.64 -18.57
C MET A 53 7.04 14.84 -18.85
N ARG A 54 7.86 15.27 -17.87
CA ARG A 54 8.89 16.30 -18.07
C ARG A 54 10.30 15.78 -18.35
N ARG A 55 10.61 14.48 -18.17
CA ARG A 55 11.95 13.91 -18.42
C ARG A 55 11.89 12.41 -18.79
N PRO A 56 12.37 11.98 -19.98
CA PRO A 56 12.53 10.56 -20.30
C PRO A 56 13.63 9.91 -19.43
N GLY A 57 13.37 8.73 -18.83
CA GLY A 57 14.33 7.97 -18.00
C GLY A 57 13.93 7.74 -16.53
N THR A 58 12.62 7.71 -16.26
CA THR A 58 12.02 8.19 -15.00
C THR A 58 12.01 7.18 -13.86
N HIS A 59 12.99 7.40 -13.00
CA HIS A 59 13.02 7.09 -11.59
C HIS A 59 11.87 7.83 -10.86
N THR A 60 10.91 7.11 -10.27
CA THR A 60 9.90 7.76 -9.42
C THR A 60 10.01 7.28 -7.98
N LEU A 61 10.50 8.16 -7.11
CA LEU A 61 10.23 8.12 -5.68
C LEU A 61 8.85 8.75 -5.45
N THR A 62 7.85 7.91 -5.17
CA THR A 62 6.59 8.41 -4.61
C THR A 62 6.74 8.41 -3.10
N ALA A 63 6.97 9.59 -2.51
CA ALA A 63 6.83 9.78 -1.07
C ALA A 63 5.32 9.89 -0.74
N VAL A 64 4.79 8.96 0.06
CA VAL A 64 3.42 8.96 0.58
C VAL A 64 3.45 9.20 2.11
N PRO A 65 2.33 9.63 2.71
CA PRO A 65 2.28 10.71 3.69
C PRO A 65 2.98 10.34 4.99
N CYS A 66 3.69 11.29 5.60
CA CYS A 66 4.08 11.14 7.01
C CYS A 66 2.80 11.24 7.85
N LEU A 67 2.20 10.10 8.19
CA LEU A 67 1.05 10.08 9.09
C LEU A 67 1.56 10.32 10.50
N GLN A 68 1.59 11.59 10.90
CA GLN A 68 1.87 12.00 12.26
C GLN A 68 0.55 12.15 13.00
N ASN A 69 0.44 11.44 14.11
CA ASN A 69 -0.69 11.55 15.00
C ASN A 69 -0.49 12.79 15.88
N THR A 70 -1.44 13.72 15.91
CA THR A 70 -1.34 14.99 16.65
C THR A 70 -1.17 14.79 18.16
N TYR A 71 -1.70 13.71 18.72
CA TYR A 71 -1.56 13.33 20.12
C TYR A 71 -0.19 12.67 20.39
N MET A 72 0.26 11.76 19.52
CA MET A 72 1.52 11.02 19.70
C MET A 72 2.76 11.79 19.23
N LYS A 73 2.59 12.87 18.44
CA LYS A 73 3.68 13.69 17.90
C LYS A 73 4.78 12.85 17.24
N ASP A 74 6.01 12.98 17.70
CA ASP A 74 7.24 12.31 17.26
C ASP A 74 7.37 10.85 17.76
N LYS A 75 6.39 10.36 18.52
CA LYS A 75 6.33 8.99 19.01
C LYS A 75 5.64 8.03 18.05
N PHE A 76 5.03 8.53 16.98
CA PHE A 76 4.38 7.72 15.96
C PHE A 76 4.69 8.23 14.55
N MET A 77 5.18 7.34 13.70
CA MET A 77 5.39 7.63 12.28
C MET A 77 5.08 6.39 11.45
N ILE A 78 4.34 6.59 10.36
CA ILE A 78 4.30 5.67 9.23
C ILE A 78 4.84 6.43 8.03
N LYS A 79 5.86 5.89 7.37
CA LYS A 79 6.42 6.42 6.13
C LYS A 79 6.45 5.32 5.09
N ILE A 80 5.87 5.59 3.93
CA ILE A 80 5.86 4.67 2.79
C ILE A 80 6.56 5.36 1.62
N GLU A 81 7.73 4.83 1.27
CA GLU A 81 8.48 5.24 0.08
C GLU A 81 8.30 4.17 -0.98
N THR A 82 7.89 4.56 -2.19
CA THR A 82 7.71 3.60 -3.29
C THR A 82 8.61 3.91 -4.46
N TRP A 83 9.33 2.90 -4.93
CA TRP A 83 9.97 2.87 -6.24
C TRP A 83 9.20 1.95 -7.18
N HIS A 84 8.94 2.42 -8.40
CA HIS A 84 8.41 1.60 -9.47
C HIS A 84 9.51 1.37 -10.50
N LYS A 85 9.87 0.11 -10.76
CA LYS A 85 10.94 -0.26 -11.70
C LYS A 85 10.41 -1.22 -12.76
N PRO A 86 10.87 -1.13 -14.01
CA PRO A 86 10.52 -2.06 -15.09
C PRO A 86 11.35 -3.35 -14.96
N ASP A 87 11.21 -4.04 -13.83
CA ASP A 87 11.90 -5.30 -13.53
C ASP A 87 10.95 -6.30 -12.88
N MET A 88 11.48 -7.47 -12.53
CA MET A 88 10.73 -8.54 -11.85
C MET A 88 11.01 -8.60 -10.34
N GLY A 89 11.44 -7.50 -9.70
CA GLY A 89 11.69 -7.47 -8.25
C GLY A 89 13.09 -7.92 -7.83
N ASP A 90 14.05 -7.91 -8.76
CA ASP A 90 15.37 -8.53 -8.59
C ASP A 90 16.44 -7.57 -8.02
N GLN A 91 16.08 -6.31 -7.79
CA GLN A 91 17.00 -5.30 -7.22
C GLN A 91 16.88 -5.25 -5.70
N ASP A 92 18.01 -5.39 -5.01
CA ASP A 92 18.10 -5.17 -3.57
C ASP A 92 18.36 -3.70 -3.24
N ASN A 93 17.86 -3.24 -2.09
CA ASN A 93 18.09 -1.90 -1.56
C ASN A 93 17.89 -0.75 -2.57
N VAL A 94 16.84 -0.80 -3.40
CA VAL A 94 16.55 0.26 -4.40
C VAL A 94 16.36 1.66 -3.81
N HIS A 95 16.08 1.74 -2.51
CA HIS A 95 15.92 2.99 -1.77
C HIS A 95 17.25 3.58 -1.31
N GLY A 96 18.35 2.83 -1.37
CA GLY A 96 19.68 3.28 -0.97
C GLY A 96 19.79 3.59 0.52
N ILE A 97 19.06 2.85 1.38
CA ILE A 97 19.20 3.01 2.83
C ILE A 97 20.54 2.43 3.29
N ASP A 98 21.03 2.88 4.44
CA ASP A 98 22.34 2.47 4.96
C ASP A 98 22.38 0.96 5.25
N LYS A 99 23.58 0.38 5.18
CA LYS A 99 23.79 -1.07 5.31
C LYS A 99 23.19 -1.66 6.59
N ARG A 100 23.30 -0.95 7.72
CA ARG A 100 22.79 -1.43 9.02
C ARG A 100 21.27 -1.47 9.02
N SER A 101 20.62 -0.43 8.49
CA SER A 101 19.16 -0.39 8.36
C SER A 101 18.65 -1.43 7.36
N TRP A 102 19.37 -1.64 6.26
CA TRP A 102 19.03 -2.67 5.25
C TRP A 102 19.11 -4.09 5.82
N GLU A 103 20.15 -4.42 6.59
CA GLU A 103 20.29 -5.73 7.24
C GLU A 103 19.14 -6.02 8.24
N ALA A 104 18.57 -4.99 8.84
CA ALA A 104 17.40 -5.10 9.72
C ALA A 104 16.05 -5.08 8.98
N THR A 105 16.05 -4.85 7.67
CA THR A 105 14.83 -4.73 6.86
C THR A 105 14.34 -6.09 6.41
N GLU A 106 13.08 -6.39 6.70
CA GLU A 106 12.42 -7.60 6.21
C GLU A 106 11.93 -7.39 4.77
N ILE A 107 12.25 -8.33 3.87
CA ILE A 107 11.77 -8.32 2.49
C ILE A 107 10.54 -9.22 2.38
N VAL A 108 9.42 -8.65 1.91
CA VAL A 108 8.15 -9.36 1.76
C VAL A 108 7.70 -9.31 0.31
N ASP A 109 7.69 -10.46 -0.36
CA ASP A 109 7.13 -10.59 -1.70
C ASP A 109 5.60 -10.75 -1.63
N ILE A 110 4.88 -9.92 -2.38
CA ILE A 110 3.42 -9.97 -2.51
C ILE A 110 3.07 -10.54 -3.88
N ASP A 111 2.45 -11.71 -3.89
CA ASP A 111 1.89 -12.34 -5.08
C ASP A 111 0.39 -12.09 -5.16
N ILE A 112 -0.02 -11.26 -6.12
CA ILE A 112 -1.43 -10.89 -6.28
C ILE A 112 -2.32 -12.07 -6.72
N ALA A 113 -1.74 -13.13 -7.29
CA ALA A 113 -2.48 -14.33 -7.71
C ALA A 113 -2.60 -15.38 -6.60
N ASP A 114 -1.85 -15.24 -5.50
CA ASP A 114 -1.87 -16.22 -4.42
C ASP A 114 -3.13 -16.09 -3.58
N ARG A 115 -4.05 -17.06 -3.72
CA ARG A 115 -5.30 -17.10 -2.96
C ARG A 115 -5.08 -17.31 -1.45
N SER A 116 -3.98 -17.96 -1.04
CA SER A 116 -3.73 -18.32 0.35
C SER A 116 -3.50 -17.12 1.26
N CYS A 117 -3.09 -15.97 0.67
CA CYS A 117 -2.84 -14.74 1.42
C CYS A 117 -4.10 -13.89 1.69
N ILE A 118 -5.28 -14.34 1.24
CA ILE A 118 -6.56 -13.64 1.39
C ILE A 118 -7.47 -14.42 2.34
N SER A 119 -8.06 -13.77 3.34
CA SER A 119 -9.02 -14.41 4.24
C SER A 119 -10.31 -14.77 3.47
N GLN A 120 -11.09 -15.74 3.96
CA GLN A 120 -12.38 -16.06 3.34
C GLN A 120 -13.36 -14.88 3.40
N LYS A 121 -13.29 -14.08 4.47
CA LYS A 121 -14.13 -12.88 4.68
C LYS A 121 -13.84 -11.77 3.67
N ASP A 122 -12.57 -11.57 3.30
CA ASP A 122 -12.17 -10.51 2.38
C ASP A 122 -12.18 -10.94 0.91
N TYR A 123 -12.40 -12.23 0.64
CA TYR A 123 -12.33 -12.76 -0.70
C TYR A 123 -13.54 -12.37 -1.54
N LYS A 124 -13.25 -11.77 -2.69
CA LYS A 124 -14.22 -11.38 -3.71
C LYS A 124 -13.80 -12.01 -5.04
N PRO A 125 -14.58 -12.95 -5.60
CA PRO A 125 -14.24 -13.61 -6.87
C PRO A 125 -14.01 -12.62 -8.01
N GLU A 126 -14.78 -11.54 -8.07
CA GLU A 126 -14.67 -10.50 -9.09
C GLU A 126 -13.37 -9.67 -9.00
N LEU A 127 -12.65 -9.77 -7.88
CA LEU A 127 -11.36 -9.13 -7.62
C LEU A 127 -10.24 -10.17 -7.48
N ASP A 128 -10.39 -11.34 -8.14
CA ASP A 128 -9.38 -12.39 -8.14
C ASP A 128 -8.60 -12.48 -9.46
N PRO A 129 -7.32 -12.05 -9.48
CA PRO A 129 -6.46 -12.13 -10.67
C PRO A 129 -6.26 -13.54 -11.21
N ALA A 130 -6.42 -14.57 -10.37
CA ALA A 130 -6.25 -15.97 -10.78
C ALA A 130 -7.39 -16.47 -11.69
N ILE A 131 -8.52 -15.75 -11.74
CA ILE A 131 -9.67 -16.09 -12.60
C ILE A 131 -10.08 -14.93 -13.52
N PHE A 132 -9.66 -13.70 -13.22
CA PHE A 132 -9.94 -12.53 -14.04
C PHE A 132 -9.13 -12.54 -15.35
N LYS A 133 -9.81 -12.26 -16.47
CA LYS A 133 -9.20 -11.99 -17.77
C LYS A 133 -9.73 -10.69 -18.34
N SER A 134 -8.81 -9.77 -18.65
CA SER A 134 -9.12 -8.50 -19.30
C SER A 134 -9.65 -8.73 -20.71
N GLN A 135 -10.78 -8.11 -21.03
CA GLN A 135 -11.36 -8.14 -22.37
C GLN A 135 -10.64 -7.17 -23.31
N LYS A 136 -10.10 -6.06 -22.79
CA LYS A 136 -9.44 -5.04 -23.61
C LYS A 136 -7.99 -5.38 -23.93
N THR A 137 -7.25 -5.94 -22.97
CA THR A 137 -5.81 -6.20 -23.13
C THR A 137 -5.48 -7.68 -23.23
N GLY A 138 -6.45 -8.59 -23.00
CA GLY A 138 -6.23 -10.03 -22.98
C GLY A 138 -5.36 -10.56 -21.83
N ARG A 139 -5.00 -9.71 -20.85
CA ARG A 139 -4.15 -10.08 -19.69
C ARG A 139 -4.93 -10.92 -18.69
N GLY A 140 -4.22 -11.81 -18.01
CA GLY A 140 -4.82 -12.79 -17.12
C GLY A 140 -5.51 -13.95 -17.87
N PRO A 141 -5.99 -14.98 -17.15
CA PRO A 141 -5.84 -15.17 -15.70
C PRO A 141 -4.40 -15.44 -15.27
N LEU A 142 -4.06 -15.09 -14.02
CA LEU A 142 -2.73 -15.29 -13.44
C LEU A 142 -2.66 -16.67 -12.76
N GLY A 143 -2.20 -17.68 -13.48
CA GLY A 143 -1.96 -19.02 -12.91
C GLY A 143 -0.69 -19.11 -12.05
N PRO A 144 -0.41 -20.25 -11.38
CA PRO A 144 0.75 -20.40 -10.49
C PRO A 144 2.12 -20.10 -11.13
N GLY A 145 2.24 -20.23 -12.44
CA GLY A 145 3.45 -19.94 -13.23
C GLY A 145 3.58 -18.51 -13.74
N TRP A 146 2.61 -17.63 -13.48
CA TRP A 146 2.45 -16.34 -14.17
C TRP A 146 3.71 -15.46 -14.12
N LYS A 147 4.47 -15.48 -13.01
CA LYS A 147 5.72 -14.71 -12.88
C LYS A 147 6.80 -15.18 -13.85
N LYS A 148 6.95 -16.50 -14.03
CA LYS A 148 7.95 -17.07 -14.96
C LYS A 148 7.53 -16.82 -16.40
N GLU A 149 6.26 -17.02 -16.71
CA GLU A 149 5.69 -16.74 -18.05
C GLU A 149 5.84 -15.27 -18.42
N LEU A 150 5.62 -14.36 -17.47
CA LEU A 150 5.78 -12.93 -17.67
C LEU A 150 7.23 -12.52 -17.95
N ALA A 151 8.18 -13.04 -17.17
CA ALA A 151 9.61 -12.77 -17.36
C ALA A 151 10.10 -13.21 -18.76
N ASN A 152 9.49 -14.26 -19.32
CA ASN A 152 9.84 -14.80 -20.63
C ASN A 152 9.03 -14.19 -21.79
N ASN A 153 8.08 -13.30 -21.52
CA ASN A 153 7.21 -12.71 -22.54
C ASN A 153 7.57 -11.24 -22.82
N PRO A 154 8.31 -10.94 -23.90
CA PRO A 154 8.73 -9.57 -24.22
C PRO A 154 7.56 -8.65 -24.61
N ASN A 155 6.42 -9.23 -24.99
CA ASN A 155 5.24 -8.47 -25.42
C ASN A 155 4.30 -8.09 -24.27
N CYS A 156 4.54 -8.62 -23.06
CA CYS A 156 3.73 -8.30 -21.89
C CYS A 156 4.50 -7.35 -20.95
N PRO A 157 4.10 -6.07 -20.84
CA PRO A 157 4.79 -5.13 -19.97
C PRO A 157 4.62 -5.55 -18.51
N HIS A 158 5.69 -5.41 -17.75
CA HIS A 158 5.75 -5.79 -16.35
C HIS A 158 6.56 -4.78 -15.55
N MET A 159 6.32 -4.78 -14.24
CA MET A 159 7.01 -3.92 -13.30
C MET A 159 7.01 -4.51 -11.90
N CYS A 160 7.87 -3.97 -11.04
CA CYS A 160 7.81 -4.18 -9.61
C CYS A 160 7.67 -2.84 -8.87
N ALA A 161 6.77 -2.82 -7.88
CA ALA A 161 6.68 -1.76 -6.90
C ALA A 161 7.43 -2.17 -5.62
N TYR A 162 8.50 -1.45 -5.31
CA TYR A 162 9.30 -1.61 -4.09
C TYR A 162 8.83 -0.59 -3.06
N LYS A 163 7.99 -1.02 -2.12
CA LYS A 163 7.39 -0.19 -1.07
C LYS A 163 8.17 -0.38 0.24
N LEU A 164 9.02 0.58 0.58
CA LEU A 164 9.69 0.64 1.88
C LEU A 164 8.73 1.28 2.90
N VAL A 165 8.28 0.47 3.84
CA VAL A 165 7.43 0.88 4.97
C VAL A 165 8.33 1.02 6.19
N THR A 166 8.48 2.25 6.68
CA THR A 166 9.18 2.56 7.94
C THR A 166 8.14 2.90 9.00
N LEU A 167 8.23 2.24 10.15
CA LEU A 167 7.36 2.47 11.30
C LEU A 167 8.17 2.91 12.51
N GLU A 168 7.75 3.99 13.16
CA GLU A 168 8.21 4.36 14.49
C GLU A 168 7.04 4.33 15.47
N PHE A 169 7.12 3.50 16.52
CA PHE A 169 6.15 3.52 17.62
C PHE A 169 6.85 3.54 18.98
N LYS A 170 7.09 4.74 19.52
CA LYS A 170 7.85 4.94 20.78
C LYS A 170 6.93 4.85 21.99
N TRP A 171 6.45 3.64 22.29
CA TRP A 171 5.64 3.33 23.48
C TRP A 171 6.16 2.11 24.23
N MET A 172 6.45 2.30 25.53
CA MET A 172 6.99 1.26 26.40
C MET A 172 6.02 0.07 26.49
N GLY A 173 6.53 -1.14 26.19
CA GLY A 173 5.79 -2.39 26.32
C GLY A 173 4.84 -2.73 25.15
N LEU A 174 4.61 -1.82 24.20
CA LEU A 174 3.69 -2.03 23.07
C LEU A 174 4.34 -1.89 21.69
N GLN A 175 5.57 -1.36 21.61
CA GLN A 175 6.29 -1.10 20.37
C GLN A 175 6.24 -2.27 19.37
N SER A 176 6.84 -3.40 19.71
CA SER A 176 6.94 -4.53 18.78
C SER A 176 5.58 -5.11 18.38
N LYS A 177 4.60 -5.11 19.30
CA LYS A 177 3.24 -5.62 19.01
C LYS A 177 2.53 -4.71 18.00
N MET A 178 2.59 -3.40 18.19
CA MET A 178 1.95 -2.43 17.30
C MET A 178 2.65 -2.33 15.95
N GLU A 179 3.99 -2.28 15.91
CA GLU A 179 4.75 -2.27 14.65
C GLU A 179 4.45 -3.52 13.81
N ASN A 180 4.43 -4.71 14.43
CA ASN A 180 4.05 -5.95 13.74
C ASN A 180 2.62 -5.92 13.21
N TYR A 181 1.68 -5.38 14.00
CA TYR A 181 0.28 -5.28 13.61
C TYR A 181 0.11 -4.36 12.39
N ILE A 182 0.72 -3.17 12.42
CA ILE A 182 0.66 -2.22 11.32
C ILE A 182 1.31 -2.80 10.05
N HIS A 183 2.47 -3.46 10.15
CA HIS A 183 3.07 -4.12 8.99
C HIS A 183 2.16 -5.20 8.37
N LYS A 184 1.44 -5.98 9.19
CA LYS A 184 0.45 -6.95 8.68
C LYS A 184 -0.72 -6.25 7.97
N MET A 185 -1.20 -5.13 8.50
CA MET A 185 -2.25 -4.33 7.87
C MET A 185 -1.78 -3.71 6.56
N GLU A 186 -0.59 -3.11 6.51
CA GLU A 186 -0.01 -2.56 5.27
C GLU A 186 0.17 -3.64 4.20
N LYS A 187 0.66 -4.84 4.59
CA LYS A 187 0.72 -5.99 3.68
C LYS A 187 -0.67 -6.34 3.13
N ARG A 188 -1.70 -6.46 4.00
CA ARG A 188 -3.08 -6.75 3.60
C ARG A 188 -3.61 -5.68 2.63
N ILE A 189 -3.41 -4.40 2.93
CA ILE A 189 -3.82 -3.28 2.08
C ILE A 189 -3.14 -3.37 0.70
N PHE A 190 -1.82 -3.56 0.66
CA PHE A 190 -1.11 -3.68 -0.62
C PHE A 190 -1.59 -4.89 -1.43
N THR A 191 -1.80 -6.04 -0.81
CA THR A 191 -2.30 -7.23 -1.51
C THR A 191 -3.67 -6.95 -2.12
N HIS A 192 -4.62 -6.45 -1.35
CA HIS A 192 -5.97 -6.17 -1.85
C HIS A 192 -5.96 -5.09 -2.93
N PHE A 193 -5.28 -3.97 -2.69
CA PHE A 193 -5.19 -2.87 -3.64
C PHE A 193 -4.66 -3.33 -5.00
N HIS A 194 -3.58 -4.12 -5.06
CA HIS A 194 -3.03 -4.54 -6.35
C HIS A 194 -3.85 -5.63 -7.04
N ARG A 195 -4.59 -6.45 -6.29
CA ARG A 195 -5.59 -7.38 -6.86
C ARG A 195 -6.72 -6.62 -7.55
N GLU A 196 -7.31 -5.65 -6.84
CA GLU A 196 -8.37 -4.79 -7.38
C GLU A 196 -7.89 -4.02 -8.60
N LEU A 197 -6.70 -3.42 -8.51
CA LEU A 197 -6.08 -2.68 -9.59
C LEU A 197 -5.92 -3.52 -10.86
N PHE A 198 -5.48 -4.78 -10.74
CA PHE A 198 -5.35 -5.69 -11.87
C PHE A 198 -6.71 -6.05 -12.45
N CYS A 199 -7.68 -6.44 -11.62
CA CYS A 199 -9.02 -6.83 -12.07
C CYS A 199 -9.83 -5.64 -12.62
N TRP A 200 -9.43 -4.40 -12.34
CA TRP A 200 -10.06 -3.21 -12.89
C TRP A 200 -9.35 -2.65 -14.13
N ILE A 201 -8.38 -3.35 -14.71
CA ILE A 201 -7.63 -2.88 -15.88
C ILE A 201 -8.54 -2.38 -17.01
N ASP A 202 -9.63 -3.09 -17.31
CA ASP A 202 -10.56 -2.70 -18.38
C ASP A 202 -11.28 -1.38 -18.10
N LYS A 203 -11.41 -0.99 -16.83
CA LYS A 203 -12.03 0.27 -16.41
C LYS A 203 -11.08 1.46 -16.56
N TRP A 204 -9.77 1.25 -16.44
CA TRP A 204 -8.82 2.36 -16.38
C TRP A 204 -7.81 2.44 -17.53
N VAL A 205 -7.61 1.37 -18.31
CA VAL A 205 -6.53 1.29 -19.32
C VAL A 205 -6.64 2.34 -20.43
N ASP A 206 -7.86 2.71 -20.83
CA ASP A 206 -8.10 3.68 -21.92
C ASP A 206 -8.39 5.10 -21.43
N LEU A 207 -8.42 5.33 -20.11
CA LEU A 207 -8.69 6.67 -19.59
C LEU A 207 -7.64 7.64 -20.12
N SER A 208 -7.99 8.90 -20.36
CA SER A 208 -7.03 9.99 -20.56
C SER A 208 -6.62 10.63 -19.23
N MET A 209 -5.60 11.49 -19.25
CA MET A 209 -5.20 12.26 -18.06
C MET A 209 -6.33 13.20 -17.59
N ASP A 210 -7.09 13.74 -18.53
CA ASP A 210 -8.17 14.67 -18.22
C ASP A 210 -9.39 13.94 -17.63
N ASP A 211 -9.64 12.70 -18.07
CA ASP A 211 -10.64 11.84 -17.42
C ASP A 211 -10.28 11.56 -15.97
N ILE A 212 -8.99 11.32 -15.68
CA ILE A 212 -8.52 11.09 -14.30
C ILE A 212 -8.75 12.32 -13.44
N ARG A 213 -8.42 13.52 -13.94
CA ARG A 213 -8.61 14.76 -13.18
C ARG A 213 -10.08 14.99 -12.85
N ARG A 214 -10.97 14.78 -13.84
CA ARG A 214 -12.41 14.90 -13.65
C ARG A 214 -12.92 13.90 -12.60
N MET A 215 -12.52 12.63 -12.72
CA MET A 215 -12.91 11.62 -11.72
C MET A 215 -12.34 11.91 -10.34
N GLU A 216 -11.11 12.45 -10.21
CA GLU A 216 -10.57 12.83 -8.90
C GLU A 216 -11.43 13.91 -8.21
N GLU A 217 -11.96 14.86 -8.98
CA GLU A 217 -12.86 15.90 -8.46
C GLU A 217 -14.24 15.34 -8.10
N GLU A 218 -14.81 14.47 -8.93
CA GLU A 218 -16.08 13.78 -8.68
C GLU A 218 -15.98 12.87 -7.44
N THR A 219 -14.99 11.97 -7.41
CA THR A 219 -14.74 11.08 -6.28
C THR A 219 -14.48 11.85 -4.99
N LYS A 220 -13.82 13.02 -5.04
CA LYS A 220 -13.64 13.85 -3.83
C LYS A 220 -14.98 14.29 -3.25
N LYS A 221 -15.90 14.75 -4.11
CA LYS A 221 -17.25 15.18 -3.68
C LYS A 221 -18.04 14.00 -3.12
N GLU A 222 -18.05 12.88 -3.83
CA GLU A 222 -18.72 11.66 -3.40
C GLU A 222 -18.20 11.16 -2.05
N LEU A 223 -16.87 11.13 -1.85
CA LEU A 223 -16.27 10.73 -0.57
C LEU A 223 -16.65 11.68 0.58
N ASP A 224 -16.71 12.98 0.32
CA ASP A 224 -17.14 13.97 1.32
C ASP A 224 -18.62 13.83 1.69
N GLU A 225 -19.47 13.42 0.74
CA GLU A 225 -20.90 13.14 0.96
C GLU A 225 -21.11 11.81 1.69
N MET A 226 -20.50 10.73 1.21
CA MET A 226 -20.56 9.40 1.82
C MET A 226 -20.07 9.44 3.26
N ARG A 227 -19.02 10.22 3.56
CA ARG A 227 -18.51 10.38 4.93
C ARG A 227 -19.53 11.01 5.89
N LYS A 228 -20.44 11.84 5.37
CA LYS A 228 -21.47 12.51 6.18
C LYS A 228 -22.73 11.68 6.32
N ASN A 229 -23.07 10.91 5.28
CA ASN A 229 -24.41 10.34 5.11
C ASN A 229 -24.45 8.82 5.21
N ASP A 230 -23.36 8.11 4.94
CA ASP A 230 -23.35 6.66 4.85
C ASP A 230 -22.86 5.99 6.13
N ASP A 231 -23.32 4.76 6.34
CA ASP A 231 -22.80 3.87 7.37
C ASP A 231 -21.34 3.46 7.10
N VAL A 232 -20.65 3.06 8.17
CA VAL A 232 -19.28 2.57 8.12
C VAL A 232 -19.20 1.33 7.22
N LYS A 233 -18.32 1.39 6.22
CA LYS A 233 -18.12 0.33 5.22
C LYS A 233 -16.64 0.12 4.90
N GLY A 234 -16.34 -1.02 4.28
CA GLY A 234 -14.98 -1.38 3.87
C GLY A 234 -14.33 -2.40 4.79
N MET A 235 -13.00 -2.42 4.80
CA MET A 235 -12.22 -3.42 5.53
C MET A 235 -12.20 -3.12 7.03
N SER A 236 -12.61 -4.09 7.84
CA SER A 236 -12.43 -4.02 9.29
C SER A 236 -11.00 -4.46 9.67
N ALA A 237 -10.42 -3.79 10.66
CA ALA A 237 -9.34 -4.38 11.45
C ALA A 237 -9.84 -5.73 11.99
N ASP A 238 -9.09 -6.82 11.78
CA ASP A 238 -9.49 -8.10 12.36
C ASP A 238 -9.20 -8.06 13.86
N ASP A 239 -10.21 -8.42 14.66
CA ASP A 239 -10.10 -8.63 16.10
C ASP A 239 -9.37 -9.96 16.32
N ASN A 240 -8.06 -9.92 16.53
CA ASN A 240 -7.28 -11.10 16.91
C ASN A 240 -6.52 -10.86 18.20
#